data_AF-A0A519ZS15-F1
#
_entry.id   AF-A0A519ZS15-F1
#
_cell.length_a   1.000
_cell.length_b   1.000
_cell.length_c   1.000
_cell.angle_alpha   90.00
_cell.angle_beta   90.00
_cell.angle_gamma   90.00
#
_symmetry.space_group_name_H-M   'P 1'
#
loop_
_entity.id
_entity.type
_entity.pdbx_description
1 polymer ?
#
loop_
_entity_poly.entity_id
_entity_poly.type
_entity_poly.pdbx_seq_one_letter_code
_entity_poly.pdbx_strand_id
1 'polypeptide(L)'
;MTPTLKASTETITCVVTEVIMTEGKRIGYMYRADPAKPGDSGWRFLTGKESERYMDQPKHYITCELDQIVRDHPEVAAFLASPIGASFERDEDDEPFVAVDLD
;
A
#
# COMPACT_ATOMS: atom_id res chain seq x y z
N MET A 1 18.21 31.79 22.46
CA MET A 1 17.25 31.65 21.35
C MET A 1 17.42 30.24 20.80
N THR A 2 16.53 29.33 21.16
CA THR A 2 16.59 27.94 20.69
C THR A 2 15.93 27.89 19.31
N PRO A 3 16.58 27.42 18.25
CA PRO A 3 15.91 27.26 16.97
C PRO A 3 14.77 26.25 17.11
N THR A 4 13.61 26.69 16.63
CA THR A 4 12.30 26.05 16.60
C THR A 4 12.34 24.66 16.00
N LEU A 5 11.63 23.70 16.62
CA LEU A 5 11.31 22.42 16.01
C LEU A 5 10.47 22.68 14.74
N LYS A 6 11.08 22.52 13.56
CA LYS A 6 10.34 22.28 12.32
C LYS A 6 10.47 20.80 11.98
N ALA A 7 9.40 20.06 12.21
CA ALA A 7 9.09 18.88 11.43
C ALA A 7 7.58 18.88 11.22
N SER A 8 7.13 19.66 10.24
CA SER A 8 5.86 19.36 9.57
C SER A 8 6.21 18.27 8.57
N THR A 9 6.40 17.04 9.02
CA THR A 9 6.59 15.92 8.10
C THR A 9 5.28 15.78 7.36
N GLU A 10 5.26 16.11 6.07
CA GLU A 10 4.11 15.79 5.22
C GLU A 10 3.92 14.27 5.28
N THR A 11 2.76 13.84 5.78
CA THR A 11 2.42 12.42 5.87
C THR A 11 2.37 11.83 4.46
N ILE A 12 3.19 10.82 4.20
CA ILE A 12 3.14 10.04 2.97
C ILE A 12 2.01 9.01 3.09
N THR A 13 1.17 8.97 2.08
CA THR A 13 -0.05 8.14 2.03
C THR A 13 0.05 7.06 0.96
N CYS A 14 -0.80 6.06 1.06
CA CYS A 14 -0.98 5.01 0.07
C CYS A 14 -2.48 4.70 -0.06
N VAL A 15 -2.84 3.88 -1.05
CA VAL A 15 -4.20 3.35 -1.17
C VAL A 15 -4.19 1.88 -0.77
N VAL A 16 -5.21 1.47 -0.04
CA VAL A 16 -5.41 0.10 0.43
C VAL A 16 -6.87 -0.29 0.22
N THR A 17 -7.16 -1.56 -0.07
CA THR A 17 -8.55 -2.04 -0.08
C THR A 17 -9.10 -2.11 1.34
N GLU A 18 -10.36 -1.69 1.54
CA GLU A 18 -10.91 -1.49 2.89
C GLU A 18 -10.85 -2.74 3.76
N VAL A 19 -10.98 -3.93 3.16
CA VAL A 19 -11.00 -5.22 3.88
C VAL A 19 -9.69 -5.53 4.59
N ILE A 20 -8.56 -4.98 4.14
CA ILE A 20 -7.29 -5.08 4.86
C ILE A 20 -7.40 -4.33 6.19
N MET A 21 -7.98 -3.13 6.17
CA MET A 21 -8.08 -2.26 7.34
C MET A 21 -9.24 -2.62 8.27
N THR A 22 -10.37 -3.10 7.73
CA THR A 22 -11.62 -3.30 8.49
C THR A 22 -11.82 -4.76 8.91
N GLU A 23 -11.39 -5.72 8.09
CA GLU A 23 -11.53 -7.16 8.35
C GLU A 23 -10.20 -7.82 8.73
N GLY A 24 -9.08 -7.08 8.68
CA GLY A 24 -7.74 -7.60 9.01
C GLY A 24 -7.20 -8.59 7.98
N LYS A 25 -7.67 -8.54 6.73
CA LYS A 25 -7.15 -9.40 5.66
C LYS A 25 -5.69 -9.06 5.35
N ARG A 26 -4.92 -10.06 4.98
CA ARG A 26 -3.51 -9.90 4.60
C ARG A 26 -3.39 -9.28 3.20
N ILE A 27 -2.30 -8.54 3.00
CA ILE A 27 -1.87 -8.07 1.69
C ILE A 27 -1.38 -9.29 0.91
N GLY A 28 -2.02 -9.61 -0.20
CA GLY A 28 -1.59 -10.67 -1.13
C GLY A 28 -1.04 -10.11 -2.43
N TYR A 29 -1.36 -8.85 -2.75
CA TYR A 29 -0.90 -8.18 -3.95
C TYR A 29 -0.59 -6.70 -3.65
N MET A 30 0.51 -6.21 -4.19
CA MET A 30 0.86 -4.79 -4.10
C MET A 30 1.54 -4.31 -5.37
N TYR A 31 1.32 -3.05 -5.70
CA TYR A 31 2.00 -2.42 -6.82
C TYR A 31 2.21 -0.93 -6.57
N ARG A 32 3.16 -0.36 -7.32
CA ARG A 32 3.48 1.06 -7.26
C ARG A 32 3.09 1.76 -8.56
N ALA A 33 2.03 2.55 -8.50
CA ALA A 33 1.60 3.42 -9.60
C ALA A 33 2.24 4.81 -9.50
N ASP A 34 2.03 5.64 -10.52
CA ASP A 34 2.28 7.07 -10.40
C ASP A 34 1.46 7.67 -9.24
N PRO A 35 2.07 8.52 -8.39
CA PRO A 35 1.34 9.28 -7.37
C PRO A 35 0.16 10.06 -7.96
N ALA A 36 -1.03 9.91 -7.37
CA ALA A 36 -2.22 10.62 -7.83
C ALA A 36 -2.21 12.11 -7.42
N LYS A 37 -1.48 12.46 -6.36
CA LYS A 37 -1.37 13.82 -5.79
C LYS A 37 -0.10 13.96 -4.94
N PRO A 38 0.35 15.19 -4.61
CA PRO A 38 1.41 15.39 -3.63
C PRO A 38 1.11 14.65 -2.32
N GLY A 39 2.10 13.92 -1.81
CA GLY A 39 1.96 13.10 -0.61
C GLY A 39 1.38 11.69 -0.85
N ASP A 40 0.96 11.32 -2.06
CA ASP A 40 0.72 9.93 -2.42
C ASP A 40 2.05 9.24 -2.75
N SER A 41 2.34 8.11 -2.11
CA SER A 41 3.55 7.32 -2.35
C SER A 41 3.55 6.59 -3.70
N GLY A 42 2.36 6.43 -4.30
CA GLY A 42 2.10 5.56 -5.43
C GLY A 42 1.78 4.12 -5.04
N TRP A 43 2.00 3.71 -3.78
CA TRP A 43 1.73 2.34 -3.34
C TRP A 43 0.23 2.03 -3.26
N ARG A 44 -0.12 0.84 -3.73
CA ARG A 44 -1.46 0.26 -3.73
C ARG A 44 -1.37 -1.13 -3.09
N PHE A 45 -2.18 -1.37 -2.07
CA PHE A 45 -2.17 -2.63 -1.30
C PHE A 45 -3.54 -3.32 -1.38
N LEU A 46 -3.52 -4.59 -1.76
CA LEU A 46 -4.71 -5.40 -2.01
C LEU A 46 -4.53 -6.80 -1.44
N THR A 47 -5.63 -7.51 -1.22
CA THR A 47 -5.57 -8.93 -0.86
C THR A 47 -5.18 -9.83 -2.03
N GLY A 48 -5.31 -9.33 -3.27
CA GLY A 48 -5.15 -10.10 -4.51
C GLY A 48 -6.32 -11.05 -4.80
N LYS A 49 -7.34 -11.06 -3.92
CA LYS A 49 -8.49 -11.97 -3.96
C LYS A 49 -9.82 -11.21 -4.04
N GLU A 50 -9.76 -9.89 -4.25
CA GLU A 50 -10.92 -9.05 -4.50
C GLU A 50 -11.58 -9.40 -5.84
N SER A 51 -12.91 -9.58 -5.85
CA SER A 51 -13.66 -9.75 -7.10
C SER A 51 -13.73 -8.46 -7.92
N GLU A 52 -13.88 -8.54 -9.24
CA GLU A 52 -14.09 -7.36 -10.11
C GLU A 52 -15.22 -6.45 -9.62
N ARG A 53 -16.38 -7.03 -9.27
CA ARG A 53 -17.54 -6.27 -8.71
C ARG A 53 -17.20 -5.48 -7.44
N TYR A 54 -16.24 -5.98 -6.67
CA TYR A 54 -15.72 -5.27 -5.50
C TYR A 54 -14.80 -4.14 -5.98
N MET A 55 -13.83 -4.44 -6.84
CA MET A 55 -12.88 -3.46 -7.37
C MET A 55 -13.54 -2.29 -8.13
N ASP A 56 -14.74 -2.49 -8.71
CA ASP A 56 -15.48 -1.44 -9.42
C ASP A 56 -16.10 -0.36 -8.51
N GLN A 57 -16.08 -0.53 -7.19
CA GLN A 57 -16.71 0.41 -6.27
C GLN A 57 -15.67 1.32 -5.57
N PRO A 58 -15.65 2.63 -5.86
CA PRO A 58 -14.65 3.56 -5.30
C PRO A 58 -14.56 3.59 -3.77
N LYS A 59 -15.67 3.27 -3.08
CA LYS A 59 -15.71 3.24 -1.60
C LYS A 59 -14.79 2.19 -0.98
N HIS A 60 -14.42 1.15 -1.73
CA HIS A 60 -13.58 0.07 -1.23
C HIS A 60 -12.09 0.43 -1.24
N TYR A 61 -11.72 1.61 -1.73
CA TYR A 61 -10.35 2.11 -1.71
C TYR A 61 -10.21 3.17 -0.63
N ILE A 62 -9.33 2.92 0.34
CA ILE A 62 -9.05 3.81 1.46
C ILE A 62 -7.68 4.44 1.27
N THR A 63 -7.57 5.75 1.52
CA THR A 63 -6.26 6.39 1.70
C THR A 63 -5.83 6.27 3.15
N CYS A 64 -4.64 5.72 3.41
CA CYS A 64 -4.07 5.63 4.74
C CYS A 64 -2.60 6.04 4.75
N GLU A 65 -2.04 6.28 5.94
CA GLU A 65 -0.62 6.59 6.09
C GLU A 65 0.21 5.37 5.71
N LEU A 66 1.26 5.56 4.90
CA LEU A 66 2.13 4.44 4.51
C LEU A 66 2.79 3.79 5.74
N ASP A 67 3.14 4.60 6.74
CA ASP A 67 3.71 4.13 8.01
C ASP A 67 2.74 3.25 8.80
N GLN A 68 1.43 3.43 8.65
CA GLN A 68 0.43 2.55 9.26
C GLN A 68 0.46 1.16 8.61
N ILE A 69 0.50 1.10 7.27
CA ILE A 69 0.61 -0.17 6.55
C ILE A 69 1.89 -0.92 6.93
N VAL A 70 3.03 -0.23 7.02
CA VAL A 70 4.30 -0.88 7.43
C VAL A 70 4.23 -1.41 8.87
N ARG A 71 3.52 -0.72 9.76
CA ARG A 71 3.35 -1.16 11.15
C ARG A 71 2.50 -2.43 11.25
N ASP A 72 1.43 -2.50 10.47
CA ASP A 72 0.46 -3.61 10.50
C ASP A 72 0.92 -4.81 9.64
N HIS A 73 1.65 -4.52 8.55
CA HIS A 73 2.19 -5.45 7.57
C HIS A 73 3.70 -5.20 7.37
N PRO A 74 4.54 -5.51 8.37
CA PRO A 74 5.98 -5.26 8.31
C PRO A 74 6.69 -5.96 7.16
N GLU A 75 6.12 -7.05 6.63
CA GLU A 75 6.63 -7.76 5.45
C GLU A 75 6.73 -6.86 4.20
N VAL A 76 5.91 -5.81 4.10
CA VAL A 76 5.89 -4.88 2.96
C VAL A 76 7.11 -3.95 2.95
N ALA A 77 7.75 -3.71 4.09
CA ALA A 77 8.84 -2.73 4.22
C ALA A 77 9.99 -2.99 3.24
N ALA A 78 10.28 -4.26 2.93
CA ALA A 78 11.34 -4.68 2.02
C ALA A 78 11.12 -4.18 0.57
N PHE A 79 9.89 -3.83 0.20
CA PHE A 79 9.52 -3.52 -1.18
C PHE A 79 9.37 -2.03 -1.44
N LEU A 80 9.27 -1.19 -0.40
CA LEU A 80 8.92 0.23 -0.54
C LEU A 80 9.92 1.07 -1.34
N ALA A 81 11.16 0.62 -1.46
CA ALA A 81 12.19 1.25 -2.28
C ALA A 81 12.05 0.94 -3.78
N SER A 82 11.17 0.01 -4.17
CA SER A 82 10.96 -0.39 -5.57
C SER A 82 10.41 0.77 -6.41
N PRO A 83 10.79 0.85 -7.70
CA PRO A 83 10.39 1.95 -8.56
C PRO A 83 8.88 1.94 -8.86
N ILE A 84 8.38 3.06 -9.41
CA ILE A 84 7.06 3.08 -10.06
C ILE A 84 7.04 2.02 -11.17
N GLY A 85 5.92 1.31 -11.29
CA GLY A 85 5.74 0.18 -12.18
C GLY A 85 6.08 -1.19 -11.57
N ALA A 86 6.63 -1.24 -10.36
CA ALA A 86 6.87 -2.51 -9.67
C ALA A 86 5.55 -3.10 -9.13
N SER A 87 5.39 -4.42 -9.26
CA SER A 87 4.31 -5.19 -8.64
C SER A 87 4.84 -6.49 -8.05
N PHE A 88 4.13 -6.96 -7.01
CA PHE A 88 4.49 -8.14 -6.25
C PHE A 88 3.23 -8.87 -5.79
N GLU A 89 3.26 -10.19 -5.81
CA GLU A 89 2.17 -11.05 -5.34
C GLU A 89 2.67 -12.19 -4.45
N ARG A 90 1.77 -12.75 -3.64
CA ARG A 90 1.96 -14.02 -2.93
C ARG A 90 0.65 -14.81 -2.97
N ASP A 91 0.73 -16.13 -3.07
CA ASP A 91 -0.46 -16.98 -3.12
C ASP A 91 -1.07 -17.18 -1.72
N GLU A 92 -0.21 -17.50 -0.75
CA GLU A 92 -0.58 -17.74 0.65
C GLU A 92 0.15 -16.79 1.61
N ASP A 93 -0.43 -16.58 2.79
CA ASP A 93 0.04 -15.60 3.77
C ASP A 93 1.45 -15.90 4.30
N ASP A 94 1.85 -17.17 4.34
CA ASP A 94 3.16 -17.63 4.81
C ASP A 94 4.21 -17.71 3.68
N GLU A 95 3.82 -17.41 2.45
CA GLU A 95 4.72 -17.44 1.29
C GLU A 95 5.36 -16.07 1.02
N PRO A 96 6.60 -16.06 0.48
CA PRO A 96 7.26 -14.82 0.12
C PRO A 96 6.58 -14.16 -1.08
N PHE A 97 6.57 -12.83 -1.10
CA PHE A 97 6.20 -12.10 -2.30
C PHE A 97 7.18 -12.36 -3.45
N VAL A 98 6.64 -12.54 -4.65
CA VAL A 98 7.39 -12.63 -5.91
C VAL A 98 7.07 -11.42 -6.78
N ALA A 99 8.06 -10.95 -7.53
CA ALA A 99 7.84 -9.88 -8.51
C ALA A 99 7.06 -10.42 -9.71
N VAL A 100 6.09 -9.64 -10.19
CA VAL A 100 5.27 -9.98 -11.37
C VAL A 100 5.25 -8.80 -12.34
N ASP A 101 4.84 -9.05 -13.57
CA ASP A 101 4.60 -7.98 -14.54
C ASP A 101 3.22 -7.37 -14.29
N LEU A 102 3.09 -6.06 -14.45
CA LEU A 102 1.79 -5.39 -14.50
C LEU A 102 1.16 -5.67 -15.87
N ASP A 103 0.06 -6.44 -15.88
CA ASP A 103 -0.78 -6.65 -17.06
C ASP A 103 -1.43 -5.34 -17.57
#